data_AF-A0A970P0H9-F1
#
_entry.id   AF-A0A970P0H9-F1
#
_cell.length_a   1.000
_cell.length_b   1.000
_cell.length_c   1.000
_cell.angle_alpha   90.00
_cell.angle_beta   90.00
_cell.angle_gamma   90.00
#
_symmetry.space_group_name_H-M   'P 1'
#
loop_
_entity.id
_entity.type
_entity.pdbx_description
1 polymer ?
#
loop_
_entity_poly.entity_id
_entity_poly.type
_entity_poly.pdbx_seq_one_letter_code
_entity_poly.pdbx_strand_id
1 'polypeptide(L)'
;MGKNNAVKIFRKLHKWPGIIIAFIAVLFAASGIVLNHRQFFSSTDISRNLLPPNYRYENWNLSSVRGSLPIENNRMLIYGNIGVWEISYSLDSFTDFNQGFPKGIDNRKIYSVAAFDNTFFAGTHFGLYNRAGTANKWEKIHLPVKQERIADINMKEDTLLVLTRHYLLKTVDGKDFETVQLPEPEGYERKTGLFNTLWEVHSGELWGLPGKIIVDLLGLVTIFLAVTGLLHLFFPKIIKRRKRKEKQVKLLAGIFKTNLHWHNVAGYIFVVFLVINTLAGIHLRPPLLIPIANKKVGIIPGTHLDNPNPWFDKLRRVAWDEDLNRYIFSTSEGFFTAEETLAGRLKHIVPEPPVSIMGLNVFKSLGEQKYLTGSFNGMYVWNLKSGGIHDFYTGKPYSPPQGISSPVGVNMIAGLIEAGENAWWFDYNRGALPLSGKFFPEMPEEILENSPVSLWNTSLEIHTGRIFEHIIGPFYILYVPLAGLCLIIVLVSGFFIWWKVYRS
;
A
#
# COMPACT_ATOMS: atom_id res chain seq x y z
N MET A 1 -32.34 -1.17 35.90
CA MET A 1 -31.70 0.15 36.14
C MET A 1 -32.67 1.26 35.75
N GLY A 2 -32.92 2.24 36.62
CA GLY A 2 -33.81 3.37 36.29
C GLY A 2 -33.30 4.22 35.11
N LYS A 3 -34.22 4.77 34.30
CA LYS A 3 -33.96 5.57 33.08
C LYS A 3 -32.86 6.63 33.27
N ASN A 4 -32.85 7.30 34.43
CA ASN A 4 -31.86 8.31 34.81
C ASN A 4 -30.43 7.79 35.01
N ASN A 5 -30.25 6.55 35.50
CA ASN A 5 -28.92 5.98 35.73
C ASN A 5 -28.26 5.55 34.41
N ALA A 6 -29.03 4.98 33.48
CA ALA A 6 -28.51 4.60 32.17
C ALA A 6 -28.03 5.82 31.35
N VAL A 7 -28.80 6.91 31.34
CA VAL A 7 -28.40 8.15 30.64
C VAL A 7 -27.13 8.76 31.24
N LYS A 8 -26.96 8.73 32.58
CA LYS A 8 -25.73 9.18 33.24
C LYS A 8 -24.51 8.37 32.79
N ILE A 9 -24.64 7.06 32.65
CA ILE A 9 -23.55 6.18 32.21
C ILE A 9 -23.18 6.48 30.75
N PHE A 10 -24.16 6.49 29.84
CA PHE A 10 -23.86 6.78 28.43
C PHE A 10 -23.25 8.16 28.24
N ARG A 11 -23.67 9.18 28.99
CA ARG A 11 -23.02 10.51 28.96
C ARG A 11 -21.54 10.45 29.34
N LYS A 12 -21.16 9.62 30.31
CA LYS A 12 -19.74 9.42 30.67
C LYS A 12 -18.98 8.71 29.55
N LEU A 13 -19.55 7.63 29.01
CA LEU A 13 -18.97 6.84 27.91
C LEU A 13 -18.86 7.61 26.60
N HIS A 14 -19.74 8.57 26.36
CA HIS A 14 -19.66 9.45 25.19
C HIS A 14 -18.63 10.57 25.42
N LYS A 15 -18.68 11.23 26.58
CA LYS A 15 -17.87 12.41 26.86
C LYS A 15 -16.38 12.12 26.94
N TRP A 16 -15.96 11.18 27.79
CA TRP A 16 -14.54 11.02 28.11
C TRP A 16 -13.75 10.35 26.98
N PRO A 17 -14.18 9.19 26.45
CA PRO A 17 -13.62 8.66 25.21
C PRO A 17 -13.72 9.63 24.04
N GLY A 18 -14.82 10.41 23.93
CA GLY A 18 -15.00 11.43 22.90
C GLY A 18 -13.90 12.49 22.87
N ILE A 19 -13.46 12.95 24.04
CA ILE A 19 -12.35 13.92 24.15
C ILE A 19 -11.04 13.31 23.65
N ILE A 20 -10.76 12.08 24.05
CA ILE A 20 -9.51 11.38 23.70
C ILE A 20 -9.47 11.12 22.20
N ILE A 21 -10.58 10.60 21.63
CA ILE A 21 -10.62 10.17 20.25
C ILE A 21 -10.79 11.32 19.26
N ALA A 22 -11.29 12.50 19.66
CA ALA A 22 -11.64 13.57 18.71
C ALA A 22 -10.48 13.96 17.79
N PHE A 23 -9.27 14.15 18.32
CA PHE A 23 -8.10 14.50 17.52
C PHE A 23 -7.69 13.34 16.57
N ILE A 24 -7.64 12.12 17.11
CA ILE A 24 -7.30 10.91 16.36
C ILE A 24 -8.33 10.63 15.24
N ALA A 25 -9.62 10.84 15.51
CA ALA A 25 -10.69 10.68 14.54
C ALA A 25 -10.56 11.66 13.37
N VAL A 26 -10.14 12.91 13.64
CA VAL A 26 -9.82 13.87 12.59
C VAL A 26 -8.62 13.40 11.75
N LEU A 27 -7.57 12.88 12.39
CA LEU A 27 -6.42 12.33 11.67
C LEU A 27 -6.81 11.13 10.80
N PHE A 28 -7.58 10.16 11.31
CA PHE A 28 -8.06 9.03 10.51
C PHE A 28 -8.92 9.47 9.34
N ALA A 29 -9.87 10.38 9.56
CA ALA A 29 -10.76 10.83 8.52
C ALA A 29 -10.02 11.61 7.42
N ALA A 30 -9.16 12.57 7.80
CA ALA A 30 -8.38 13.36 6.85
C ALA A 30 -7.41 12.49 6.05
N SER A 31 -6.66 11.61 6.73
CA SER A 31 -5.76 10.67 6.05
C SER A 31 -6.51 9.66 5.18
N GLY A 32 -7.68 9.17 5.61
CA GLY A 32 -8.52 8.25 4.84
C GLY A 32 -9.00 8.84 3.51
N ILE A 33 -9.40 10.12 3.51
CA ILE A 33 -9.78 10.84 2.28
C ILE A 33 -8.58 10.91 1.32
N VAL A 34 -7.39 11.24 1.81
CA VAL A 34 -6.18 11.23 0.96
C VAL A 34 -5.92 9.83 0.41
N LEU A 35 -6.08 8.78 1.22
CA LEU A 35 -5.84 7.41 0.82
C LEU A 35 -6.76 6.95 -0.31
N ASN A 36 -8.03 7.37 -0.30
CA ASN A 36 -9.02 7.05 -1.34
C ASN A 36 -8.68 7.67 -2.71
N HIS A 37 -7.97 8.81 -2.72
CA HIS A 37 -7.71 9.64 -3.90
C HIS A 37 -6.22 9.74 -4.26
N ARG A 38 -5.52 8.61 -4.26
CA ARG A 38 -4.07 8.53 -4.54
C ARG A 38 -3.63 9.27 -5.81
N GLN A 39 -4.34 9.11 -6.92
CA GLN A 39 -4.00 9.78 -8.18
C GLN A 39 -4.06 11.31 -8.06
N PHE A 40 -5.09 11.84 -7.39
CA PHE A 40 -5.29 13.28 -7.22
C PHE A 40 -4.14 13.91 -6.40
N PHE A 41 -3.70 13.23 -5.35
CA PHE A 41 -2.60 13.68 -4.48
C PHE A 41 -1.21 13.24 -4.93
N SER A 42 -1.08 12.55 -6.08
CA SER A 42 0.18 11.95 -6.54
C SER A 42 1.32 12.94 -6.74
N SER A 43 0.99 14.21 -7.01
CA SER A 43 1.95 15.30 -7.23
C SER A 43 2.36 16.05 -5.96
N THR A 44 1.78 15.69 -4.81
CA THR A 44 2.03 16.35 -3.53
C THR A 44 2.95 15.50 -2.67
N ASP A 45 4.09 16.08 -2.30
CA ASP A 45 5.10 15.44 -1.48
C ASP A 45 5.30 16.19 -0.15
N ILE A 46 5.81 15.47 0.83
CA ILE A 46 6.19 15.95 2.15
C ILE A 46 7.70 15.74 2.32
N SER A 47 8.40 16.79 2.71
CA SER A 47 9.83 16.71 3.02
C SER A 47 10.05 15.72 4.17
N ARG A 48 11.04 14.83 4.01
CA ARG A 48 11.47 13.90 5.06
C ARG A 48 11.95 14.60 6.33
N ASN A 49 12.35 15.87 6.24
CA ASN A 49 12.76 16.67 7.39
C ASN A 49 11.62 17.02 8.32
N LEU A 50 10.37 17.03 7.82
CA LEU A 50 9.15 17.24 8.61
C LEU A 50 8.65 15.96 9.29
N LEU A 51 9.23 14.81 8.96
CA LEU A 51 8.84 13.51 9.48
C LEU A 51 9.83 13.05 10.56
N PRO A 52 9.43 12.06 11.40
CA PRO A 52 10.34 11.45 12.37
C PRO A 52 11.61 10.89 11.71
N PRO A 53 12.75 10.80 12.44
CA PRO A 53 14.06 10.45 11.86
C PRO A 53 14.08 9.13 11.08
N ASN A 54 13.28 8.13 11.48
CA ASN A 54 13.17 6.84 10.81
C ASN A 54 12.54 6.90 9.40
N TYR A 55 12.07 8.07 8.95
CA TYR A 55 11.62 8.32 7.57
C TYR A 55 12.68 9.00 6.71
N ARG A 56 13.88 9.28 7.24
CA ARG A 56 15.01 9.79 6.48
C ARG A 56 15.79 8.62 5.89
N TYR A 57 16.38 8.84 4.72
CA TYR A 57 17.22 7.80 4.13
C TYR A 57 18.53 7.71 4.89
N GLU A 58 18.88 6.49 5.27
CA GLU A 58 20.19 6.13 5.83
C GLU A 58 20.68 4.91 5.07
N ASN A 59 21.88 4.99 4.50
CA ASN A 59 22.47 3.93 3.68
C ASN A 59 21.53 3.37 2.59
N TRP A 60 20.72 4.21 1.93
CA TRP A 60 19.77 3.75 0.89
C TRP A 60 18.65 2.80 1.39
N ASN A 61 18.27 2.88 2.67
CA ASN A 61 17.13 2.12 3.23
C ASN A 61 15.74 2.55 2.66
N LEU A 62 14.65 2.07 3.27
CA LEU A 62 13.26 2.40 2.92
C LEU A 62 12.86 2.09 1.47
N SER A 63 13.42 1.00 0.92
CA SER A 63 13.22 0.60 -0.49
C SER A 63 13.57 1.70 -1.49
N SER A 64 14.63 2.46 -1.24
CA SER A 64 15.09 3.50 -2.16
C SER A 64 15.34 2.93 -3.58
N VAL A 65 16.07 1.81 -3.65
CA VAL A 65 16.42 1.08 -4.86
C VAL A 65 15.80 -0.32 -4.83
N ARG A 66 15.26 -0.74 -5.98
CA ARG A 66 14.60 -2.02 -6.20
C ARG A 66 15.37 -2.89 -7.19
N GLY A 67 15.93 -2.30 -8.24
CA GLY A 67 16.64 -3.05 -9.28
C GLY A 67 17.58 -2.16 -10.10
N SER A 68 18.32 -2.81 -11.01
CA SER A 68 19.20 -2.15 -11.96
C SER A 68 19.05 -2.73 -13.36
N LEU A 69 19.33 -1.92 -14.37
CA LEU A 69 19.42 -2.30 -15.77
C LEU A 69 20.78 -1.86 -16.33
N PRO A 70 21.68 -2.80 -16.68
CA PRO A 70 22.90 -2.50 -17.41
C PRO A 70 22.64 -1.72 -18.71
N ILE A 71 23.48 -0.73 -18.99
CA ILE A 71 23.53 0.00 -20.26
C ILE A 71 24.98 0.05 -20.77
N GLU A 72 25.20 0.62 -21.95
CA GLU A 72 26.53 0.69 -22.57
C GLU A 72 27.54 1.50 -21.72
N ASN A 73 28.84 1.35 -22.04
CA ASN A 73 29.94 2.10 -21.43
C ASN A 73 30.09 1.90 -19.91
N ASN A 74 29.86 0.68 -19.41
CA ASN A 74 29.96 0.33 -17.99
C ASN A 74 29.09 1.24 -17.09
N ARG A 75 27.87 1.53 -17.56
CA ARG A 75 26.86 2.26 -16.80
C ARG A 75 25.64 1.38 -16.56
N MET A 76 24.80 1.77 -15.63
CA MET A 76 23.50 1.16 -15.39
C MET A 76 22.49 2.21 -14.96
N LEU A 77 21.22 1.92 -15.22
CA LEU A 77 20.11 2.57 -14.57
C LEU A 77 19.84 1.86 -13.25
N ILE A 78 19.79 2.58 -12.13
CA ILE A 78 19.17 2.09 -10.89
C ILE A 78 17.76 2.67 -10.79
N TYR A 79 16.84 1.89 -10.26
CA TYR A 79 15.45 2.31 -10.15
C TYR A 79 14.77 1.81 -8.89
N GLY A 80 13.74 2.52 -8.44
CA GLY A 80 12.95 2.16 -7.27
C GLY A 80 12.01 3.28 -6.83
N ASN A 81 11.95 3.53 -5.52
CA ASN A 81 11.16 4.63 -4.98
C ASN A 81 11.78 6.01 -5.26
N ILE A 82 13.06 6.07 -5.61
CA ILE A 82 13.80 7.32 -5.93
C ILE A 82 13.65 7.74 -7.40
N GLY A 83 12.81 7.06 -8.19
CA GLY A 83 12.80 7.24 -9.64
C GLY A 83 13.82 6.37 -10.36
N VAL A 84 14.35 6.88 -11.47
CA VAL A 84 15.42 6.28 -12.26
C VAL A 84 16.65 7.20 -12.21
N TRP A 85 17.82 6.63 -11.95
CA TRP A 85 19.10 7.32 -11.95
C TRP A 85 20.11 6.54 -12.78
N GLU A 86 20.88 7.24 -13.61
CA GLU A 86 22.00 6.65 -14.34
C GLU A 86 23.25 6.74 -13.48
N ILE A 87 23.97 5.62 -13.37
CA ILE A 87 25.19 5.52 -12.57
C ILE A 87 26.29 4.71 -13.30
N SER A 88 27.55 5.02 -13.01
CA SER A 88 28.70 4.24 -13.48
C SER A 88 28.90 2.96 -12.64
N TYR A 89 29.53 1.92 -13.20
CA TYR A 89 29.88 0.71 -12.44
C TYR A 89 30.94 0.99 -11.36
N SER A 90 31.73 2.05 -11.52
CA SER A 90 32.64 2.55 -10.49
C SER A 90 31.91 3.17 -9.30
N LEU A 91 30.64 3.59 -9.47
CA LEU A 91 29.79 4.27 -8.49
C LEU A 91 30.27 5.68 -8.13
N ASP A 92 30.93 6.36 -9.07
CA ASP A 92 31.49 7.71 -8.90
C ASP A 92 30.61 8.82 -9.49
N SER A 93 29.66 8.48 -10.36
CA SER A 93 28.78 9.44 -11.02
C SER A 93 27.32 9.04 -10.89
N PHE A 94 26.46 10.00 -10.55
CA PHE A 94 25.02 9.86 -10.50
C PHE A 94 24.40 10.94 -11.38
N THR A 95 23.47 10.57 -12.25
CA THR A 95 22.79 11.51 -13.14
C THR A 95 21.29 11.26 -13.10
N ASP A 96 20.52 12.34 -12.91
CA ASP A 96 19.05 12.26 -12.89
C ASP A 96 18.53 11.75 -14.23
N PHE A 97 17.76 10.66 -14.20
CA PHE A 97 17.14 10.07 -15.38
C PHE A 97 15.61 10.13 -15.32
N ASN A 98 15.03 11.04 -14.52
CA ASN A 98 13.59 11.13 -14.27
C ASN A 98 12.82 12.08 -15.20
N GLN A 99 13.50 12.77 -16.12
CA GLN A 99 12.87 13.79 -16.96
C GLN A 99 11.73 13.16 -17.78
N GLY A 100 10.56 13.80 -17.80
CA GLY A 100 9.35 13.29 -18.46
C GLY A 100 8.33 12.65 -17.53
N PHE A 101 8.73 12.13 -16.36
CA PHE A 101 7.75 11.68 -15.36
C PHE A 101 7.00 12.88 -14.74
N PRO A 102 5.69 12.74 -14.44
CA PRO A 102 4.94 13.76 -13.74
C PRO A 102 5.59 14.12 -12.39
N LYS A 103 5.28 15.32 -11.89
CA LYS A 103 5.72 15.79 -10.58
C LYS A 103 5.19 14.86 -9.47
N GLY A 104 5.96 14.69 -8.40
CA GLY A 104 5.59 13.89 -7.23
C GLY A 104 6.30 12.54 -7.18
N ILE A 105 6.82 12.15 -6.02
CA ILE A 105 7.57 10.88 -5.89
C ILE A 105 6.70 9.66 -6.21
N ASP A 106 5.40 9.76 -5.98
CA ASP A 106 4.45 8.68 -6.26
C ASP A 106 4.31 8.40 -7.76
N ASN A 107 4.50 9.42 -8.60
CA ASN A 107 4.54 9.31 -10.07
C ASN A 107 5.88 8.76 -10.59
N ARG A 108 6.90 8.70 -9.73
CA ARG A 108 8.26 8.23 -10.04
C ARG A 108 8.59 6.94 -9.31
N LYS A 109 7.60 6.23 -8.77
CA LYS A 109 7.82 4.89 -8.21
C LYS A 109 7.94 3.86 -9.33
N ILE A 110 9.15 3.32 -9.50
CA ILE A 110 9.49 2.38 -10.56
C ILE A 110 9.54 0.95 -10.02
N TYR A 111 8.79 0.04 -10.63
CA TYR A 111 8.71 -1.36 -10.23
C TYR A 111 9.61 -2.28 -11.06
N SER A 112 9.76 -1.99 -12.35
CA SER A 112 10.64 -2.70 -13.27
C SER A 112 11.06 -1.77 -14.42
N VAL A 113 12.24 -2.01 -14.97
CA VAL A 113 12.74 -1.35 -16.19
C VAL A 113 13.32 -2.42 -17.10
N ALA A 114 13.01 -2.35 -18.40
CA ALA A 114 13.59 -3.21 -19.42
C ALA A 114 14.06 -2.38 -20.62
N ALA A 115 15.06 -2.88 -21.34
CA ALA A 115 15.43 -2.34 -22.65
C ALA A 115 14.84 -3.23 -23.75
N PHE A 116 14.26 -2.60 -24.77
CA PHE A 116 13.68 -3.25 -25.93
C PHE A 116 13.85 -2.34 -27.15
N ASP A 117 14.47 -2.84 -28.22
CA ASP A 117 14.71 -2.10 -29.48
C ASP A 117 15.26 -0.67 -29.27
N ASN A 118 16.42 -0.55 -28.60
CA ASN A 118 17.08 0.72 -28.25
C ASN A 118 16.19 1.73 -27.47
N THR A 119 15.13 1.23 -26.84
CA THR A 119 14.16 2.00 -26.05
C THR A 119 14.04 1.39 -24.66
N PHE A 120 14.09 2.25 -23.64
CA PHE A 120 13.84 1.83 -22.26
C PHE A 120 12.34 1.90 -21.97
N PHE A 121 11.83 0.92 -21.24
CA PHE A 121 10.46 0.85 -20.74
C PHE A 121 10.48 0.81 -19.22
N ALA A 122 9.73 1.71 -18.58
CA ALA A 122 9.61 1.79 -17.13
C ALA A 122 8.17 1.50 -16.68
N GLY A 123 8.03 0.48 -15.84
CA GLY A 123 6.77 0.09 -15.22
C GLY A 123 6.58 0.86 -13.93
N THR A 124 5.56 1.71 -13.87
CA THR A 124 5.31 2.59 -12.72
C THR A 124 3.99 2.29 -12.03
N HIS A 125 3.73 2.98 -10.92
CA HIS A 125 2.44 2.93 -10.24
C HIS A 125 1.27 3.44 -11.10
N PHE A 126 1.51 4.35 -12.04
CA PHE A 126 0.46 5.03 -12.81
C PHE A 126 0.61 4.86 -14.33
N GLY A 127 1.28 3.81 -14.79
CA GLY A 127 1.39 3.51 -16.21
C GLY A 127 2.74 2.95 -16.63
N LEU A 128 2.78 2.57 -17.91
CA LEU A 128 4.00 2.27 -18.63
C LEU A 128 4.53 3.55 -19.29
N TYR A 129 5.84 3.74 -19.22
CA TYR A 129 6.53 4.83 -19.89
C TYR A 129 7.63 4.27 -20.77
N ASN A 130 7.92 4.92 -21.89
CA ASN A 130 9.09 4.63 -22.69
C ASN A 130 10.02 5.83 -22.79
N ARG A 131 11.30 5.56 -23.08
CA ARG A 131 12.31 6.57 -23.37
C ARG A 131 13.28 5.97 -24.38
N ALA A 132 13.30 6.52 -25.60
CA ALA A 132 14.32 6.13 -26.58
C ALA A 132 15.72 6.40 -26.00
N GLY A 133 16.72 5.56 -26.33
CA GLY A 133 18.06 5.70 -25.77
C GLY A 133 18.72 7.05 -26.05
N THR A 134 18.35 7.70 -27.16
CA THR A 134 18.82 9.05 -27.55
C THR A 134 17.93 10.19 -27.03
N ALA A 135 16.76 9.87 -26.45
CA ALA A 135 15.80 10.86 -26.00
C ALA A 135 16.08 11.32 -24.56
N ASN A 136 15.78 12.59 -24.30
CA ASN A 136 16.02 13.22 -23.00
C ASN A 136 14.82 13.13 -22.04
N LYS A 137 13.74 12.41 -22.38
CA LYS A 137 12.55 12.32 -21.53
C LYS A 137 11.79 11.00 -21.68
N TRP A 138 11.13 10.59 -20.59
CA TRP A 138 10.12 9.54 -20.56
C TRP A 138 8.78 10.05 -21.10
N GLU A 139 8.10 9.22 -21.87
CA GLU A 139 6.76 9.47 -22.43
C GLU A 139 5.80 8.37 -21.98
N LYS A 140 4.59 8.76 -21.57
CA LYS A 140 3.59 7.80 -21.09
C LYS A 140 2.97 7.09 -22.29
N ILE A 141 2.92 5.75 -22.22
CA ILE A 141 2.22 4.93 -23.20
C ILE A 141 0.77 4.74 -22.74
N HIS A 142 -0.17 4.92 -23.66
CA HIS A 142 -1.56 4.56 -23.42
C HIS A 142 -1.74 3.06 -23.64
N LEU A 143 -2.17 2.35 -22.61
CA LEU A 143 -2.38 0.91 -22.68
C LEU A 143 -3.87 0.59 -22.87
N PRO A 144 -4.22 -0.50 -23.59
CA PRO A 144 -5.61 -0.93 -23.80
C PRO A 144 -6.23 -1.60 -22.54
N VAL A 145 -5.99 -1.04 -21.35
CA VAL A 145 -6.50 -1.53 -20.07
C VAL A 145 -6.97 -0.35 -19.20
N LYS A 146 -8.00 -0.58 -18.39
CA LYS A 146 -8.52 0.45 -17.48
C LYS A 146 -7.57 0.74 -16.30
N GLN A 147 -6.93 -0.30 -15.75
CA GLN A 147 -5.97 -0.18 -14.65
C GLN A 147 -4.54 -0.26 -15.19
N GLU A 148 -3.89 0.90 -15.28
CA GLU A 148 -2.56 1.04 -15.91
C GLU A 148 -1.39 0.75 -14.94
N ARG A 149 -1.65 0.31 -13.70
CA ARG A 149 -0.56 -0.01 -12.75
C ARG A 149 0.24 -1.20 -13.25
N ILE A 150 1.53 -0.97 -13.48
CA ILE A 150 2.45 -2.01 -13.91
C ILE A 150 3.03 -2.71 -12.67
N ALA A 151 3.01 -4.03 -12.68
CA ALA A 151 3.58 -4.87 -11.64
C ALA A 151 5.00 -5.32 -12.02
N ASP A 152 5.22 -5.61 -13.30
CA ASP A 152 6.50 -6.11 -13.81
C ASP A 152 6.66 -5.85 -15.31
N ILE A 153 7.91 -5.87 -15.76
CA ILE A 153 8.27 -5.87 -17.19
C ILE A 153 9.37 -6.90 -17.35
N ASN A 154 9.25 -7.77 -18.36
CA ASN A 154 10.22 -8.80 -18.67
C ASN A 154 10.27 -9.04 -20.20
N MET A 155 11.21 -9.87 -20.64
CA MET A 155 11.40 -10.24 -22.04
C MET A 155 11.14 -11.74 -22.22
N LYS A 156 10.56 -12.09 -23.38
CA LYS A 156 10.60 -13.42 -23.98
C LYS A 156 11.11 -13.23 -25.40
N GLU A 157 12.36 -13.61 -25.66
CA GLU A 157 12.97 -13.43 -26.99
C GLU A 157 12.81 -11.99 -27.52
N ASP A 158 12.08 -11.79 -28.62
CA ASP A 158 11.76 -10.52 -29.26
C ASP A 158 10.45 -9.88 -28.79
N THR A 159 9.80 -10.47 -27.78
CA THR A 159 8.51 -10.02 -27.25
C THR A 159 8.70 -9.39 -25.87
N LEU A 160 8.29 -8.14 -25.73
CA LEU A 160 8.21 -7.44 -24.47
C LEU A 160 6.93 -7.85 -23.72
N LEU A 161 7.11 -8.32 -22.48
CA LEU A 161 6.05 -8.71 -21.57
C LEU A 161 5.83 -7.59 -20.56
N VAL A 162 4.64 -6.99 -20.55
CA VAL A 162 4.24 -5.96 -19.58
C VAL A 162 3.13 -6.51 -18.71
N LEU A 163 3.44 -6.77 -17.44
CA LEU A 163 2.49 -7.34 -16.50
C LEU A 163 1.82 -6.22 -15.71
N THR A 164 0.50 -6.09 -15.86
CA THR A 164 -0.30 -5.28 -14.93
C THR A 164 -0.70 -6.12 -13.73
N ARG A 165 -1.46 -5.55 -12.80
CA ARG A 165 -2.03 -6.30 -11.67
C ARG A 165 -3.15 -7.28 -12.06
N HIS A 166 -3.61 -7.25 -13.32
CA HIS A 166 -4.80 -7.96 -13.79
C HIS A 166 -4.57 -8.75 -15.09
N TYR A 167 -3.78 -8.19 -16.00
CA TYR A 167 -3.55 -8.69 -17.36
C TYR A 167 -2.06 -8.78 -17.67
N LEU A 168 -1.70 -9.71 -18.54
CA LEU A 168 -0.43 -9.71 -19.26
C LEU A 168 -0.63 -8.96 -20.58
N LEU A 169 0.26 -8.02 -20.88
CA LEU A 169 0.33 -7.34 -22.16
C LEU A 169 1.56 -7.82 -22.91
N LYS A 170 1.44 -8.04 -24.22
CA LYS A 170 2.55 -8.45 -25.10
C LYS A 170 2.70 -7.46 -26.24
N THR A 171 3.94 -7.18 -26.62
CA THR A 171 4.24 -6.37 -27.81
C THR A 171 5.55 -6.84 -28.45
N VAL A 172 5.63 -6.75 -29.78
CA VAL A 172 6.82 -7.06 -30.58
C VAL A 172 7.42 -5.81 -31.23
N ASP A 173 6.79 -4.63 -31.04
CA ASP A 173 7.22 -3.36 -31.63
C ASP A 173 7.30 -2.22 -30.60
N GLY A 174 6.91 -2.48 -29.35
CA GLY A 174 6.91 -1.51 -28.26
C GLY A 174 5.80 -0.46 -28.34
N LYS A 175 4.86 -0.59 -29.28
CA LYS A 175 3.78 0.37 -29.55
C LYS A 175 2.41 -0.26 -29.46
N ASP A 176 2.20 -1.38 -30.14
CA ASP A 176 0.93 -2.10 -30.16
C ASP A 176 0.96 -3.22 -29.11
N PHE A 177 0.04 -3.14 -28.14
CA PHE A 177 -0.02 -4.07 -27.01
C PHE A 177 -1.25 -4.97 -27.10
N GLU A 178 -1.02 -6.27 -27.26
CA GLU A 178 -2.06 -7.29 -27.12
C GLU A 178 -2.38 -7.49 -25.63
N THR A 179 -3.67 -7.44 -25.27
CA THR A 179 -4.12 -7.73 -23.90
C THR A 179 -4.53 -9.17 -23.73
N VAL A 180 -3.81 -9.90 -22.88
CA VAL A 180 -4.07 -11.29 -22.55
C VAL A 180 -4.63 -11.40 -21.14
N GLN A 181 -5.88 -11.86 -21.03
CA GLN A 181 -6.43 -12.34 -19.77
C GLN A 181 -5.99 -13.80 -19.56
N LEU A 182 -5.24 -14.04 -18.48
CA LEU A 182 -4.78 -15.39 -18.16
C LEU A 182 -5.97 -16.30 -17.80
N PRO A 183 -5.96 -17.57 -18.23
CA PRO A 183 -6.96 -18.55 -17.83
C PRO A 183 -7.03 -18.75 -16.31
N GLU A 184 -8.14 -19.29 -15.84
CA GLU A 184 -8.30 -19.65 -14.43
C GLU A 184 -7.19 -20.62 -13.97
N PRO A 185 -6.73 -20.51 -12.71
CA PRO A 185 -5.89 -21.55 -12.13
C PRO A 185 -6.67 -22.85 -11.94
N GLU A 186 -5.96 -23.97 -11.88
CA GLU A 186 -6.54 -25.24 -11.49
C GLU A 186 -7.19 -25.14 -10.09
N GLY A 187 -8.42 -25.64 -9.96
CA GLY A 187 -9.17 -25.58 -8.70
C GLY A 187 -9.70 -24.18 -8.35
N TYR A 188 -9.80 -23.25 -9.31
CA TYR A 188 -10.36 -21.93 -9.06
C TYR A 188 -11.77 -21.98 -8.49
N GLU A 189 -11.96 -21.31 -7.35
CA GLU A 189 -13.27 -21.02 -6.78
C GLU A 189 -13.50 -19.52 -6.81
N ARG A 190 -14.73 -19.11 -7.17
CA ARG A 190 -15.17 -17.71 -7.20
C ARG A 190 -15.40 -17.16 -5.78
N LYS A 191 -14.32 -17.07 -5.02
CA LYS A 191 -14.24 -16.54 -3.64
C LYS A 191 -13.13 -15.50 -3.55
N THR A 192 -13.26 -14.61 -2.58
CA THR A 192 -12.26 -13.58 -2.26
C THR A 192 -11.88 -13.63 -0.79
N GLY A 193 -10.71 -13.08 -0.43
CA GLY A 193 -10.29 -13.00 0.97
C GLY A 193 -11.21 -12.08 1.78
N LEU A 194 -11.57 -12.48 2.99
CA LEU A 194 -12.38 -11.66 3.90
C LEU A 194 -11.68 -10.33 4.23
N PHE A 195 -10.35 -10.33 4.30
CA PHE A 195 -9.56 -9.10 4.40
C PHE A 195 -9.83 -8.14 3.24
N ASN A 196 -9.80 -8.63 1.99
CA ASN A 196 -10.05 -7.81 0.79
C ASN A 196 -11.47 -7.26 0.79
N THR A 197 -12.47 -8.07 1.17
CA THR A 197 -13.86 -7.60 1.28
C THR A 197 -13.99 -6.47 2.31
N LEU A 198 -13.40 -6.62 3.49
CA LEU A 198 -13.45 -5.57 4.52
C LEU A 198 -12.64 -4.33 4.12
N TRP A 199 -11.54 -4.49 3.38
CA TRP A 199 -10.75 -3.40 2.83
C TRP A 199 -11.57 -2.57 1.83
N GLU A 200 -12.26 -3.23 0.90
CA GLU A 200 -13.10 -2.56 -0.09
C GLU A 200 -14.35 -1.94 0.53
N VAL A 201 -14.92 -2.54 1.58
CA VAL A 201 -16.00 -1.91 2.37
C VAL A 201 -15.49 -0.65 3.09
N HIS A 202 -14.31 -0.73 3.70
CA HIS A 202 -13.75 0.37 4.48
C HIS A 202 -13.32 1.56 3.62
N SER A 203 -12.70 1.30 2.46
CA SER A 203 -12.30 2.33 1.49
C SER A 203 -13.46 2.82 0.63
N GLY A 204 -14.54 2.04 0.52
CA GLY A 204 -15.63 2.28 -0.40
C GLY A 204 -15.35 1.79 -1.83
N GLU A 205 -14.20 1.16 -2.07
CA GLU A 205 -13.84 0.57 -3.37
C GLU A 205 -14.81 -0.51 -3.84
N LEU A 206 -15.59 -1.10 -2.91
CA LEU A 206 -16.58 -2.13 -3.23
C LEU A 206 -17.57 -1.70 -4.30
N TRP A 207 -17.87 -0.40 -4.40
CA TRP A 207 -18.73 0.19 -5.45
C TRP A 207 -17.97 1.19 -6.34
N GLY A 208 -16.65 1.11 -6.41
CA GLY A 208 -15.80 2.03 -7.17
C GLY A 208 -15.89 3.47 -6.65
N LEU A 209 -15.92 4.44 -7.57
CA LEU A 209 -15.90 5.87 -7.23
C LEU A 209 -17.11 6.31 -6.37
N PRO A 210 -18.37 5.92 -6.66
CA PRO A 210 -19.50 6.27 -5.80
C PRO A 210 -19.32 5.81 -4.34
N GLY A 211 -18.82 4.59 -4.12
CA GLY A 211 -18.57 4.07 -2.78
C GLY A 211 -17.46 4.83 -2.05
N LYS A 212 -16.36 5.18 -2.75
CA LYS A 212 -15.31 6.06 -2.21
C LYS A 212 -15.88 7.40 -1.73
N ILE A 213 -16.71 8.05 -2.55
CA ILE A 213 -17.33 9.35 -2.20
C ILE A 213 -18.22 9.21 -0.95
N ILE A 214 -18.95 8.11 -0.79
CA ILE A 214 -19.74 7.84 0.42
C ILE A 214 -18.81 7.73 1.64
N VAL A 215 -17.71 6.98 1.54
CA VAL A 215 -16.75 6.84 2.64
C VAL A 215 -16.07 8.18 2.97
N ASP A 216 -15.75 9.01 1.97
CA ASP A 216 -15.23 10.36 2.20
C ASP A 216 -16.23 11.24 2.94
N LEU A 217 -17.52 11.15 2.58
CA LEU A 217 -18.60 11.81 3.32
C LEU A 217 -18.64 11.32 4.78
N LEU A 218 -18.49 10.02 5.04
CA LEU A 218 -18.37 9.51 6.41
C LEU A 218 -17.15 10.08 7.14
N GLY A 219 -16.03 10.27 6.45
CA GLY A 219 -14.85 10.97 6.96
C GLY A 219 -15.15 12.41 7.34
N LEU A 220 -15.78 13.18 6.45
CA LEU A 220 -16.19 14.56 6.71
C LEU A 220 -17.18 14.67 7.87
N VAL A 221 -18.15 13.75 7.95
CA VAL A 221 -19.08 13.65 9.09
C VAL A 221 -18.34 13.33 10.38
N THR A 222 -17.33 12.45 10.33
CA THR A 222 -16.49 12.13 11.50
C THR A 222 -15.74 13.36 12.00
N ILE A 223 -15.12 14.13 11.10
CA ILE A 223 -14.45 15.41 11.42
C ILE A 223 -15.46 16.37 12.05
N PHE A 224 -16.63 16.53 11.41
CA PHE A 224 -17.69 17.39 11.91
C PHE A 224 -18.13 16.99 13.32
N LEU A 225 -18.39 15.70 13.58
CA LEU A 225 -18.80 15.20 14.90
C LEU A 225 -17.71 15.38 15.96
N ALA A 226 -16.44 15.15 15.60
CA ALA A 226 -15.31 15.37 16.50
C ALA A 226 -15.19 16.85 16.91
N VAL A 227 -15.21 17.76 15.93
CA VAL A 227 -15.09 19.21 16.17
C VAL A 227 -16.29 19.74 16.94
N THR A 228 -17.52 19.44 16.51
CA THR A 228 -18.75 19.89 17.19
C THR A 228 -18.91 19.30 18.59
N GLY A 229 -18.42 18.07 18.80
CA GLY A 229 -18.36 17.41 20.11
C GLY A 229 -17.41 18.13 21.07
N LEU A 230 -16.20 18.50 20.62
CA LEU A 230 -15.28 19.32 21.41
C LEU A 230 -15.86 20.70 21.71
N LEU A 231 -16.46 21.38 20.72
CA LEU A 231 -17.10 22.68 20.91
C LEU A 231 -18.21 22.64 21.98
N HIS A 232 -19.00 21.56 22.01
CA HIS A 232 -20.03 21.35 23.02
C HIS A 232 -19.45 21.31 24.45
N LEU A 233 -18.21 20.85 24.63
CA LEU A 233 -17.55 20.80 25.93
C LEU A 233 -17.00 22.17 26.38
N PHE A 234 -16.52 22.97 25.45
CA PHE A 234 -15.93 24.28 25.75
C PHE A 234 -16.97 25.40 25.89
N PHE A 235 -18.03 25.39 25.07
CA PHE A 235 -19.04 26.45 25.05
C PHE A 235 -19.70 26.74 26.42
N PRO A 236 -20.11 25.75 27.23
CA PRO A 236 -20.70 26.02 28.54
C PRO A 236 -19.75 26.76 29.49
N LYS A 237 -18.45 26.46 29.43
CA LYS A 237 -17.42 27.15 30.24
C LYS A 237 -17.23 28.59 29.77
N ILE A 238 -17.19 28.81 28.45
CA ILE A 238 -17.05 30.15 27.83
C ILE A 238 -18.28 31.01 28.13
N ILE A 239 -19.48 30.44 28.01
CA ILE A 239 -20.76 31.11 28.33
C ILE A 239 -20.79 31.52 29.80
N LYS A 240 -20.44 30.61 30.73
CA LYS A 240 -20.36 30.93 32.17
C LYS A 240 -19.36 32.05 32.45
N ARG A 241 -18.17 32.04 31.80
CA ARG A 241 -17.16 33.09 31.94
C ARG A 241 -17.64 34.44 31.38
N ARG A 242 -18.30 34.47 30.22
CA ARG A 242 -18.85 35.72 29.64
C ARG A 242 -20.01 36.28 30.47
N LYS A 243 -20.88 35.42 31.00
CA LYS A 243 -21.96 35.82 31.91
C LYS A 243 -21.41 36.45 33.19
N ARG A 244 -20.32 35.89 33.75
CA ARG A 244 -19.59 36.48 34.90
C ARG A 244 -18.94 37.83 34.59
N LYS A 245 -18.62 38.11 33.33
CA LYS A 245 -18.07 39.39 32.85
C LYS A 245 -19.16 40.32 32.29
N GLU A 246 -20.44 40.04 32.54
CA GLU A 246 -21.61 40.79 32.07
C GLU A 246 -21.68 41.06 30.55
N LYS A 247 -20.96 40.27 29.76
CA LYS A 247 -20.97 40.39 28.29
C LYS A 247 -22.21 39.72 27.70
N GLN A 248 -22.65 40.15 26.53
CA GLN A 248 -23.79 39.55 25.83
C GLN A 248 -23.55 38.05 25.53
N VAL A 249 -24.53 37.21 25.91
CA VAL A 249 -24.47 35.74 25.80
C VAL A 249 -25.48 35.16 24.78
N LYS A 250 -26.53 35.91 24.39
CA LYS A 250 -27.63 35.40 23.54
C LYS A 250 -27.13 34.74 22.25
N LEU A 251 -26.24 35.40 21.51
CA LEU A 251 -25.66 34.86 20.28
C LEU A 251 -24.92 33.53 20.51
N LEU A 252 -24.07 33.47 21.54
CA LEU A 252 -23.29 32.27 21.88
C LEU A 252 -24.19 31.11 22.33
N ALA A 253 -25.27 31.40 23.05
CA ALA A 253 -26.25 30.41 23.45
C ALA A 253 -27.04 29.87 22.24
N GLY A 254 -27.34 30.73 21.26
CA GLY A 254 -27.92 30.32 19.97
C GLY A 254 -27.00 29.38 19.20
N ILE A 255 -25.72 29.77 19.01
CA ILE A 255 -24.70 28.94 18.35
C ILE A 255 -24.54 27.59 19.05
N PHE A 256 -24.53 27.57 20.39
CA PHE A 256 -24.44 26.33 21.16
C PHE A 256 -25.62 25.37 20.90
N LYS A 257 -26.85 25.89 20.84
CA LYS A 257 -28.05 25.09 20.53
C LYS A 257 -27.99 24.54 19.11
N THR A 258 -27.61 25.37 18.14
CA THR A 258 -27.47 24.97 16.73
C THR A 258 -26.38 23.91 16.55
N ASN A 259 -25.22 24.08 17.20
CA ASN A 259 -24.15 23.08 17.21
C ASN A 259 -24.62 21.74 17.76
N LEU A 260 -25.31 21.74 18.90
CA LEU A 260 -25.83 20.51 19.51
C LEU A 260 -26.90 19.85 18.63
N HIS A 261 -27.78 20.64 18.01
CA HIS A 261 -28.80 20.12 17.11
C HIS A 261 -28.16 19.38 15.93
N TRP A 262 -27.25 20.03 15.20
CA TRP A 262 -26.60 19.41 14.04
C TRP A 262 -25.68 18.25 14.41
N HIS A 263 -24.97 18.32 15.54
CA HIS A 263 -24.20 17.18 16.07
C HIS A 263 -25.09 15.95 16.27
N ASN A 264 -26.26 16.13 16.90
CA ASN A 264 -27.20 15.04 17.13
C ASN A 264 -27.83 14.52 15.84
N VAL A 265 -28.23 15.41 14.93
CA VAL A 265 -28.85 15.04 13.65
C VAL A 265 -27.88 14.24 12.80
N ALA A 266 -26.66 14.77 12.56
CA ALA A 266 -25.64 14.07 11.79
C ALA A 266 -25.24 12.75 12.47
N GLY A 267 -25.03 12.77 13.78
CA GLY A 267 -24.68 11.58 14.55
C GLY A 267 -25.72 10.47 14.40
N TYR A 268 -27.01 10.81 14.53
CA TYR A 268 -28.11 9.83 14.41
C TYR A 268 -28.25 9.29 12.98
N ILE A 269 -28.20 10.15 11.96
CA ILE A 269 -28.34 9.73 10.55
C ILE A 269 -27.22 8.76 10.14
N PHE A 270 -25.98 9.07 10.55
CA PHE A 270 -24.80 8.34 10.06
C PHE A 270 -24.29 7.25 11.00
N VAL A 271 -24.84 7.09 12.22
CA VAL A 271 -24.28 6.16 13.24
C VAL A 271 -24.07 4.74 12.72
N VAL A 272 -25.05 4.17 11.99
CA VAL A 272 -24.96 2.79 11.50
C VAL A 272 -23.82 2.67 10.48
N PHE A 273 -23.72 3.60 9.54
CA PHE A 273 -22.66 3.62 8.53
C PHE A 273 -21.28 3.82 9.16
N LEU A 274 -21.16 4.72 10.14
CA LEU A 274 -19.91 4.97 10.86
C LEU A 274 -19.47 3.74 11.66
N VAL A 275 -20.40 3.03 12.31
CA VAL A 275 -20.10 1.79 13.04
C VAL A 275 -19.65 0.70 12.08
N ILE A 276 -20.34 0.48 10.95
CA ILE A 276 -19.94 -0.52 9.94
C ILE A 276 -18.56 -0.19 9.39
N ASN A 277 -18.32 1.06 9.00
CA ASN A 277 -17.03 1.49 8.45
C ASN A 277 -15.89 1.33 9.47
N THR A 278 -16.15 1.68 10.73
CA THR A 278 -15.16 1.52 11.82
C THR A 278 -14.88 0.05 12.10
N LEU A 279 -15.91 -0.79 12.13
CA LEU A 279 -15.76 -2.24 12.30
C LEU A 279 -14.97 -2.86 11.15
N ALA A 280 -15.21 -2.44 9.90
CA ALA A 280 -14.40 -2.88 8.77
C ALA A 280 -12.93 -2.48 8.97
N GLY A 281 -12.66 -1.21 9.30
CA GLY A 281 -11.30 -0.68 9.50
C GLY A 281 -10.50 -1.36 10.61
N ILE A 282 -11.08 -1.60 11.79
CA ILE A 282 -10.34 -2.22 12.91
C ILE A 282 -9.87 -3.65 12.62
N HIS A 283 -10.58 -4.39 11.76
CA HIS A 283 -10.21 -5.76 11.38
C HIS A 283 -9.09 -5.79 10.34
N LEU A 284 -8.73 -4.66 9.72
CA LEU A 284 -7.62 -4.59 8.75
C LEU A 284 -6.24 -4.56 9.43
N ARG A 285 -6.18 -4.57 10.76
CA ARG A 285 -4.93 -4.51 11.53
C ARG A 285 -4.90 -5.53 12.67
N PRO A 286 -3.71 -6.04 13.04
CA PRO A 286 -3.58 -6.89 14.22
C PRO A 286 -4.05 -6.19 15.50
N PRO A 287 -4.57 -6.93 16.50
CA PRO A 287 -4.75 -8.39 16.51
C PRO A 287 -6.01 -8.87 15.78
N LEU A 288 -6.95 -7.99 15.44
CA LEU A 288 -8.25 -8.35 14.86
C LEU A 288 -8.17 -8.88 13.42
N LEU A 289 -7.07 -8.60 12.72
CA LEU A 289 -6.75 -9.18 11.41
C LEU A 289 -6.50 -10.69 11.45
N ILE A 290 -5.89 -11.21 12.52
CA ILE A 290 -5.46 -12.61 12.62
C ILE A 290 -6.59 -13.61 12.34
N PRO A 291 -7.79 -13.50 12.95
CA PRO A 291 -8.87 -14.46 12.71
C PRO A 291 -9.49 -14.40 11.30
N ILE A 292 -9.18 -13.38 10.50
CA ILE A 292 -9.76 -13.18 9.16
C ILE A 292 -8.75 -13.34 8.02
N ALA A 293 -7.44 -13.26 8.30
CA ALA A 293 -6.38 -13.16 7.29
C ALA A 293 -6.43 -14.29 6.24
N ASN A 294 -6.70 -15.52 6.68
CA ASN A 294 -6.71 -16.70 5.82
C ASN A 294 -8.13 -17.16 5.43
N LYS A 295 -9.18 -16.40 5.77
CA LYS A 295 -10.57 -16.78 5.46
C LYS A 295 -10.96 -16.27 4.08
N LYS A 296 -11.55 -17.14 3.27
CA LYS A 296 -12.20 -16.78 2.01
C LYS A 296 -13.73 -16.74 2.17
N VAL A 297 -14.38 -15.80 1.51
CA VAL A 297 -15.83 -15.62 1.48
C VAL A 297 -16.34 -15.54 0.05
N GLY A 298 -17.64 -15.79 -0.15
CA GLY A 298 -18.28 -15.60 -1.45
C GLY A 298 -18.21 -14.15 -1.89
N ILE A 299 -18.08 -13.93 -3.20
CA ILE A 299 -18.06 -12.59 -3.79
C ILE A 299 -19.47 -12.01 -3.77
N ILE A 300 -19.60 -10.74 -3.38
CA ILE A 300 -20.88 -10.03 -3.37
C ILE A 300 -21.21 -9.62 -4.81
N PRO A 301 -22.35 -10.07 -5.40
CA PRO A 301 -22.68 -9.77 -6.79
C PRO A 301 -22.79 -8.27 -7.07
N GLY A 302 -22.34 -7.86 -8.26
CA GLY A 302 -22.42 -6.45 -8.72
C GLY A 302 -21.47 -5.49 -8.01
N THR A 303 -20.49 -6.00 -7.27
CA THR A 303 -19.43 -5.20 -6.63
C THR A 303 -18.16 -5.17 -7.47
N HIS A 304 -17.21 -4.30 -7.11
CA HIS A 304 -15.91 -4.22 -7.76
C HIS A 304 -15.13 -5.54 -7.71
N LEU A 305 -15.30 -6.35 -6.66
CA LEU A 305 -14.73 -7.69 -6.54
C LEU A 305 -15.41 -8.73 -7.44
N ASP A 306 -16.61 -8.45 -7.95
CA ASP A 306 -17.35 -9.32 -8.88
C ASP A 306 -16.81 -9.18 -10.30
N ASN A 307 -15.54 -9.57 -10.47
CA ASN A 307 -14.82 -9.47 -11.72
C ASN A 307 -14.73 -10.84 -12.42
N PRO A 308 -14.98 -10.92 -13.74
CA PRO A 308 -14.80 -12.16 -14.49
C PRO A 308 -13.33 -12.59 -14.62
N ASN A 309 -12.38 -11.68 -14.42
CA ASN A 309 -10.95 -12.01 -14.43
C ASN A 309 -10.53 -12.65 -13.08
N PRO A 310 -10.13 -13.93 -13.06
CA PRO A 310 -9.72 -14.63 -11.84
C PRO A 310 -8.45 -14.05 -11.19
N TRP A 311 -7.67 -13.28 -11.96
CA TRP A 311 -6.41 -12.67 -11.57
C TRP A 311 -6.53 -11.19 -11.20
N PHE A 312 -7.76 -10.68 -11.02
CA PHE A 312 -8.00 -9.28 -10.69
C PHE A 312 -7.26 -8.85 -9.41
N ASP A 313 -6.27 -7.96 -9.58
CA ASP A 313 -5.32 -7.47 -8.56
C ASP A 313 -4.41 -8.55 -7.92
N LYS A 314 -4.18 -9.67 -8.62
CA LYS A 314 -3.38 -10.80 -8.10
C LYS A 314 -2.01 -10.98 -8.74
N LEU A 315 -1.77 -10.46 -9.94
CA LEU A 315 -0.49 -10.64 -10.63
C LEU A 315 0.61 -9.76 -10.02
N ARG A 316 1.84 -10.29 -9.90
CA ARG A 316 2.99 -9.61 -9.25
C ARG A 316 4.24 -9.57 -10.11
N ARG A 317 4.67 -10.72 -10.65
CA ARG A 317 5.86 -10.86 -11.51
C ARG A 317 5.63 -11.88 -12.61
N VAL A 318 6.35 -11.76 -13.72
CA VAL A 318 6.35 -12.73 -14.81
C VAL A 318 7.79 -13.02 -15.24
N ALA A 319 8.08 -14.27 -15.54
CA ALA A 319 9.28 -14.68 -16.25
C ALA A 319 8.92 -15.72 -17.31
N TRP A 320 9.67 -15.73 -18.38
CA TRP A 320 9.71 -16.86 -19.31
C TRP A 320 10.89 -17.77 -18.93
N ASP A 321 10.63 -19.06 -18.79
CA ASP A 321 11.65 -20.07 -18.53
C ASP A 321 11.96 -20.79 -19.86
N GLU A 322 13.15 -20.56 -20.40
CA GLU A 322 13.59 -21.13 -21.68
C GLU A 322 13.78 -22.65 -21.62
N ASP A 323 14.21 -23.18 -20.47
CA ASP A 323 14.44 -24.63 -20.31
C ASP A 323 13.11 -25.39 -20.30
N LEU A 324 12.05 -24.78 -19.76
CA LEU A 324 10.71 -25.36 -19.65
C LEU A 324 9.76 -24.95 -20.77
N ASN A 325 10.11 -23.93 -21.57
CA ASN A 325 9.23 -23.28 -22.54
C ASN A 325 7.87 -22.89 -21.91
N ARG A 326 7.93 -22.27 -20.74
CA ARG A 326 6.75 -21.94 -19.93
C ARG A 326 6.88 -20.58 -19.28
N TYR A 327 5.74 -19.92 -19.09
CA TYR A 327 5.66 -18.76 -18.21
C TYR A 327 5.66 -19.19 -16.75
N ILE A 328 6.29 -18.37 -15.91
CA ILE A 328 6.22 -18.46 -14.45
C ILE A 328 5.69 -17.12 -13.93
N PHE A 329 4.54 -17.18 -13.28
CA PHE A 329 3.88 -16.03 -12.67
C PHE A 329 4.01 -16.09 -11.16
N SER A 330 4.49 -15.01 -10.56
CA SER A 330 4.31 -14.77 -9.13
C SER A 330 3.02 -13.99 -8.92
N THR A 331 2.20 -14.43 -7.98
CA THR A 331 0.90 -13.82 -7.64
C THR A 331 0.77 -13.62 -6.14
N SER A 332 -0.30 -12.97 -5.66
CA SER A 332 -0.62 -12.96 -4.22
C SER A 332 -1.09 -14.30 -3.67
N GLU A 333 -1.37 -15.27 -4.53
CA GLU A 333 -1.85 -16.61 -4.15
C GLU A 333 -0.81 -17.70 -4.42
N GLY A 334 0.45 -17.32 -4.64
CA GLY A 334 1.56 -18.25 -4.91
C GLY A 334 2.11 -18.16 -6.33
N PHE A 335 2.89 -19.16 -6.73
CA PHE A 335 3.52 -19.23 -8.05
C PHE A 335 2.76 -20.16 -9.00
N PHE A 336 2.57 -19.72 -10.24
CA PHE A 336 1.84 -20.49 -11.25
C PHE A 336 2.67 -20.62 -12.53
N THR A 337 2.57 -21.77 -13.19
CA THR A 337 3.14 -21.98 -14.52
C THR A 337 2.03 -22.05 -15.57
N ALA A 338 2.34 -21.53 -16.76
CA ALA A 338 1.47 -21.57 -17.93
C ALA A 338 2.26 -21.96 -19.18
N GLU A 339 1.58 -22.60 -20.13
CA GLU A 339 2.13 -22.87 -21.46
C GLU A 339 2.19 -21.60 -22.29
N GLU A 340 3.01 -21.61 -23.34
CA GLU A 340 3.21 -20.46 -24.21
C GLU A 340 1.91 -19.91 -24.81
N THR A 341 1.01 -20.81 -25.21
CA THR A 341 -0.27 -20.50 -25.83
C THR A 341 -1.24 -19.79 -24.88
N LEU A 342 -1.01 -19.89 -23.55
CA LEU A 342 -1.90 -19.39 -22.52
C LEU A 342 -3.37 -19.85 -22.70
N ALA A 343 -3.58 -21.03 -23.30
CA ALA A 343 -4.92 -21.58 -23.53
C ALA A 343 -5.40 -22.49 -22.37
N GLY A 344 -4.46 -23.16 -21.71
CA GLY A 344 -4.73 -24.07 -20.59
C GLY A 344 -4.81 -23.37 -19.24
N ARG A 345 -5.43 -24.03 -18.26
CA ARG A 345 -5.45 -23.56 -16.87
C ARG A 345 -4.04 -23.45 -16.30
N LEU A 346 -3.84 -22.43 -15.48
CA LEU A 346 -2.56 -22.19 -14.80
C LEU A 346 -2.36 -23.22 -13.68
N LYS A 347 -1.16 -23.82 -13.63
CA LYS A 347 -0.83 -24.86 -12.64
C LYS A 347 -0.05 -24.25 -11.49
N HIS A 348 -0.48 -24.51 -10.25
CA HIS A 348 0.23 -24.06 -9.06
C HIS A 348 1.56 -24.83 -8.94
N ILE A 349 2.65 -24.11 -8.66
CA ILE A 349 3.98 -24.69 -8.52
C ILE A 349 4.24 -24.93 -7.04
N VAL A 350 4.45 -26.19 -6.67
CA VAL A 350 4.80 -26.61 -5.31
C VAL A 350 6.03 -27.51 -5.33
N PRO A 351 6.94 -27.38 -4.34
CA PRO A 351 6.96 -26.37 -3.28
C PRO A 351 7.39 -24.97 -3.79
N GLU A 352 6.93 -23.92 -3.11
CA GLU A 352 7.21 -22.51 -3.45
C GLU A 352 8.01 -21.78 -2.35
N PRO A 353 8.86 -20.80 -2.70
CA PRO A 353 9.61 -20.02 -1.72
C PRO A 353 8.69 -19.06 -0.95
N PRO A 354 9.05 -18.68 0.29
CA PRO A 354 8.23 -17.77 1.07
C PRO A 354 8.26 -16.36 0.48
N VAL A 355 7.06 -15.79 0.26
CA VAL A 355 6.88 -14.43 -0.26
C VAL A 355 6.09 -13.59 0.73
N SER A 356 6.57 -12.39 1.02
CA SER A 356 5.83 -11.44 1.86
C SER A 356 4.51 -11.00 1.20
N ILE A 357 3.56 -10.48 1.99
CA ILE A 357 2.29 -9.92 1.45
C ILE A 357 2.56 -8.78 0.44
N MET A 358 3.71 -8.11 0.54
CA MET A 358 4.15 -7.06 -0.40
C MET A 358 4.64 -7.61 -1.76
N GLY A 359 4.77 -8.93 -1.90
CA GLY A 359 5.25 -9.61 -3.11
C GLY A 359 6.77 -9.71 -3.21
N LEU A 360 7.25 -10.11 -4.39
CA LEU A 360 8.67 -10.21 -4.72
C LEU A 360 9.25 -8.86 -5.15
N ASN A 361 10.41 -8.54 -4.58
CA ASN A 361 11.25 -7.43 -5.00
C ASN A 361 12.37 -7.88 -5.93
N VAL A 362 12.84 -9.13 -5.79
CA VAL A 362 13.81 -9.78 -6.68
C VAL A 362 13.18 -11.05 -7.24
N PHE A 363 13.17 -11.19 -8.56
CA PHE A 363 12.81 -12.42 -9.25
C PHE A 363 13.71 -12.55 -10.48
N LYS A 364 14.78 -13.33 -10.35
CA LYS A 364 15.84 -13.43 -11.36
C LYS A 364 16.13 -14.90 -11.66
N SER A 365 16.23 -15.25 -12.94
CA SER A 365 16.69 -16.58 -13.36
C SER A 365 18.20 -16.71 -13.11
N LEU A 366 18.60 -17.87 -12.60
CA LEU A 366 20.00 -18.29 -12.44
C LEU A 366 20.39 -19.35 -13.47
N GLY A 367 19.51 -19.64 -14.44
CA GLY A 367 19.64 -20.75 -15.39
C GLY A 367 19.34 -22.11 -14.77
N GLU A 368 19.23 -23.14 -15.60
CA GLU A 368 18.96 -24.53 -15.18
C GLU A 368 17.71 -24.67 -14.29
N GLN A 369 16.66 -23.91 -14.63
CA GLN A 369 15.40 -23.85 -13.87
C GLN A 369 15.58 -23.42 -12.39
N LYS A 370 16.61 -22.62 -12.09
CA LYS A 370 16.83 -22.01 -10.77
C LYS A 370 16.47 -20.53 -10.80
N TYR A 371 15.86 -20.07 -9.73
CA TYR A 371 15.45 -18.67 -9.54
C TYR A 371 15.93 -18.13 -8.21
N LEU A 372 16.43 -16.90 -8.24
CA LEU A 372 16.64 -16.08 -7.05
C LEU A 372 15.35 -15.32 -6.76
N THR A 373 14.74 -15.61 -5.60
CA THR A 373 13.52 -14.96 -5.13
C THR A 373 13.80 -14.16 -3.88
N GLY A 374 13.57 -12.85 -3.92
CA GLY A 374 13.77 -11.93 -2.79
C GLY A 374 12.50 -11.19 -2.45
N SER A 375 12.11 -11.22 -1.17
CA SER A 375 11.01 -10.43 -0.62
C SER A 375 11.34 -9.95 0.80
N PHE A 376 10.40 -9.28 1.47
CA PHE A 376 10.58 -8.95 2.89
C PHE A 376 10.62 -10.19 3.82
N ASN A 377 10.42 -11.40 3.30
CA ASN A 377 10.61 -12.65 4.06
C ASN A 377 12.03 -13.25 3.93
N GLY A 378 12.90 -12.66 3.11
CA GLY A 378 14.26 -13.16 2.86
C GLY A 378 14.56 -13.34 1.38
N MET A 379 15.76 -13.86 1.11
CA MET A 379 16.25 -14.20 -0.22
C MET A 379 16.51 -15.70 -0.31
N TYR A 380 16.00 -16.35 -1.34
CA TYR A 380 16.05 -17.79 -1.51
C TYR A 380 16.44 -18.17 -2.93
N VAL A 381 17.22 -19.25 -3.05
CA VAL A 381 17.45 -19.94 -4.31
C VAL A 381 16.41 -21.05 -4.43
N TRP A 382 15.55 -20.94 -5.43
CA TRP A 382 14.48 -21.87 -5.72
C TRP A 382 14.82 -22.68 -6.97
N ASN A 383 14.89 -24.00 -6.85
CA ASN A 383 15.19 -24.92 -7.94
C ASN A 383 13.91 -25.68 -8.32
N LEU A 384 13.36 -25.38 -9.49
CA LEU A 384 12.09 -25.97 -9.95
C LEU A 384 12.23 -27.46 -10.25
N LYS A 385 13.39 -27.89 -10.75
CA LYS A 385 13.65 -29.29 -11.13
C LYS A 385 13.62 -30.24 -9.92
N SER A 386 14.21 -29.81 -8.80
CA SER A 386 14.30 -30.59 -7.56
C SER A 386 13.22 -30.25 -6.53
N GLY A 387 12.55 -29.11 -6.67
CA GLY A 387 11.72 -28.52 -5.62
C GLY A 387 12.53 -27.95 -4.44
N GLY A 388 13.86 -27.89 -4.54
CA GLY A 388 14.71 -27.39 -3.46
C GLY A 388 14.57 -25.87 -3.27
N ILE A 389 14.36 -25.43 -2.03
CA ILE A 389 14.37 -24.01 -1.64
C ILE A 389 15.45 -23.84 -0.59
N HIS A 390 16.44 -23.00 -0.86
CA HIS A 390 17.57 -22.78 0.05
C HIS A 390 17.68 -21.29 0.39
N ASP A 391 17.86 -20.97 1.66
CA ASP A 391 18.17 -19.61 2.09
C ASP A 391 19.51 -19.18 1.46
N PHE A 392 19.52 -18.04 0.78
CA PHE A 392 20.66 -17.59 -0.01
C PHE A 392 21.91 -17.36 0.86
N TYR A 393 21.73 -17.01 2.14
CA TYR A 393 22.84 -16.62 3.03
C TYR A 393 23.49 -17.81 3.69
N THR A 394 22.66 -18.70 4.21
CA THR A 394 23.11 -19.85 5.00
C THR A 394 23.32 -21.08 4.14
N GLY A 395 22.78 -21.11 2.92
CA GLY A 395 22.73 -22.30 2.06
C GLY A 395 21.85 -23.42 2.62
N LYS A 396 21.17 -23.20 3.74
CA LYS A 396 20.35 -24.22 4.39
C LYS A 396 18.99 -24.36 3.69
N PRO A 397 18.40 -25.56 3.65
CA PRO A 397 17.06 -25.74 3.12
C PRO A 397 16.06 -24.94 3.95
N TYR A 398 15.13 -24.29 3.26
CA TYR A 398 14.03 -23.57 3.89
C TYR A 398 13.07 -24.57 4.54
N SER A 399 12.61 -24.23 5.75
CA SER A 399 11.54 -24.94 6.44
C SER A 399 10.51 -23.92 6.93
N PRO A 400 9.21 -24.12 6.67
CA PRO A 400 8.18 -23.20 7.14
C PRO A 400 8.24 -23.04 8.67
N PRO A 401 8.16 -21.80 9.18
CA PRO A 401 8.15 -21.58 10.63
C PRO A 401 6.97 -22.29 11.28
N GLN A 402 7.20 -22.94 12.41
CA GLN A 402 6.14 -23.56 13.22
C GLN A 402 5.49 -22.50 14.13
N GLY A 403 4.17 -22.33 14.04
CA GLY A 403 3.41 -21.42 14.90
C GLY A 403 3.36 -19.96 14.42
N ILE A 404 3.12 -19.03 15.34
CA ILE A 404 3.02 -17.59 15.04
C ILE A 404 4.43 -17.02 14.92
N SER A 405 4.87 -16.76 13.69
CA SER A 405 6.11 -16.04 13.39
C SER A 405 5.84 -14.60 12.95
N SER A 406 6.90 -13.77 12.98
CA SER A 406 6.86 -12.46 12.34
C SER A 406 6.40 -12.57 10.88
N PRO A 407 5.57 -11.65 10.37
CA PRO A 407 5.15 -11.64 8.97
C PRO A 407 6.24 -11.18 8.00
N VAL A 408 7.40 -10.77 8.53
CA VAL A 408 8.60 -10.38 7.79
C VAL A 408 9.82 -11.14 8.33
N GLY A 409 10.78 -11.40 7.46
CA GLY A 409 12.02 -12.10 7.76
C GLY A 409 13.08 -11.18 8.37
N VAL A 410 14.18 -11.79 8.85
CA VAL A 410 15.34 -11.05 9.41
C VAL A 410 16.01 -10.16 8.35
N ASN A 411 16.08 -10.65 7.12
CA ASN A 411 16.62 -9.91 5.98
C ASN A 411 15.46 -9.49 5.08
N MET A 412 15.13 -8.20 5.07
CA MET A 412 13.96 -7.68 4.35
C MET A 412 14.37 -7.16 2.97
N ILE A 413 14.36 -8.03 1.97
CA ILE A 413 14.91 -7.71 0.65
C ILE A 413 14.00 -6.72 -0.08
N ALA A 414 14.51 -5.51 -0.27
CA ALA A 414 13.88 -4.42 -1.02
C ALA A 414 14.35 -4.35 -2.48
N GLY A 415 15.56 -4.83 -2.78
CA GLY A 415 16.10 -4.82 -4.14
C GLY A 415 17.43 -5.55 -4.27
N LEU A 416 17.88 -5.72 -5.51
CA LEU A 416 19.18 -6.26 -5.89
C LEU A 416 19.70 -5.49 -7.10
N ILE A 417 20.96 -5.09 -7.07
CA ILE A 417 21.64 -4.48 -8.21
C ILE A 417 22.97 -5.20 -8.46
N GLU A 418 23.40 -5.18 -9.72
CA GLU A 418 24.64 -5.82 -10.18
C GLU A 418 25.36 -4.86 -11.14
N ALA A 419 26.66 -4.65 -10.91
CA ALA A 419 27.54 -3.81 -11.71
C ALA A 419 28.86 -4.54 -11.99
N GLY A 420 28.94 -5.19 -13.16
CA GLY A 420 30.06 -6.07 -13.50
C GLY A 420 30.17 -7.22 -12.49
N GLU A 421 31.33 -7.34 -11.84
CA GLU A 421 31.58 -8.37 -10.82
C GLU A 421 31.02 -8.00 -9.43
N ASN A 422 30.50 -6.79 -9.27
CA ASN A 422 29.97 -6.33 -7.99
C ASN A 422 28.46 -6.50 -7.91
N ALA A 423 27.97 -6.82 -6.71
CA ALA A 423 26.54 -6.90 -6.46
C ALA A 423 26.20 -6.40 -5.06
N TRP A 424 25.01 -5.83 -4.92
CA TRP A 424 24.47 -5.35 -3.65
C TRP A 424 23.01 -5.70 -3.57
N TRP A 425 22.56 -6.20 -2.43
CA TRP A 425 21.14 -6.12 -2.13
C TRP A 425 20.83 -4.84 -1.39
N PHE A 426 19.56 -4.49 -1.38
CA PHE A 426 19.01 -3.43 -0.53
C PHE A 426 18.08 -4.07 0.49
N ASP A 427 18.41 -3.95 1.77
CA ASP A 427 17.55 -4.31 2.88
C ASP A 427 16.66 -3.11 3.24
N TYR A 428 15.39 -3.36 3.57
CA TYR A 428 14.44 -2.29 3.86
C TYR A 428 14.87 -1.40 5.03
N ASN A 429 15.48 -1.97 6.07
CA ASN A 429 15.90 -1.23 7.27
C ASN A 429 17.36 -0.77 7.17
N ARG A 430 18.26 -1.69 6.80
CA ARG A 430 19.72 -1.46 6.80
C ARG A 430 20.22 -0.79 5.53
N GLY A 431 19.44 -0.83 4.45
CA GLY A 431 19.81 -0.26 3.17
C GLY A 431 20.79 -1.14 2.37
N ALA A 432 21.71 -0.51 1.63
CA ALA A 432 22.62 -1.19 0.72
C ALA A 432 23.63 -2.06 1.48
N LEU A 433 23.72 -3.33 1.13
CA LEU A 433 24.66 -4.29 1.71
C LEU A 433 25.44 -4.99 0.59
N PRO A 434 26.79 -5.05 0.70
CA PRO A 434 27.63 -5.60 -0.36
C PRO A 434 27.59 -7.13 -0.38
N LEU A 435 27.55 -7.71 -1.59
CA LEU A 435 27.74 -9.13 -1.83
C LEU A 435 29.17 -9.45 -2.31
N SER A 436 29.84 -8.48 -2.93
CA SER A 436 31.20 -8.60 -3.49
C SER A 436 32.28 -7.91 -2.64
N GLY A 437 31.95 -7.44 -1.43
CA GLY A 437 32.88 -6.79 -0.51
C GLY A 437 33.13 -5.29 -0.74
N LYS A 438 32.75 -4.71 -1.90
CA LYS A 438 32.78 -3.26 -2.15
C LYS A 438 31.53 -2.59 -1.59
N PHE A 439 31.63 -1.58 -0.71
CA PHE A 439 30.47 -0.86 -0.20
C PHE A 439 29.79 0.01 -1.28
N PHE A 440 28.48 0.19 -1.16
CA PHE A 440 27.74 1.16 -1.97
C PHE A 440 28.01 2.57 -1.43
N PRO A 441 28.20 3.60 -2.28
CA PRO A 441 28.53 4.95 -1.81
C PRO A 441 27.38 5.57 -1.02
N GLU A 442 27.69 6.64 -0.30
CA GLU A 442 26.68 7.48 0.33
C GLU A 442 25.73 8.07 -0.71
N MET A 443 24.48 8.29 -0.32
CA MET A 443 23.47 8.84 -1.20
C MET A 443 23.81 10.32 -1.52
N PRO A 444 23.99 10.70 -2.80
CA PRO A 444 24.26 12.08 -3.17
C PRO A 444 23.16 13.04 -2.68
N GLU A 445 23.55 14.27 -2.34
CA GLU A 445 22.63 15.31 -1.84
C GLU A 445 21.49 15.59 -2.83
N GLU A 446 21.80 15.62 -4.13
CA GLU A 446 20.80 15.80 -5.19
C GLU A 446 19.69 14.73 -5.15
N ILE A 447 20.04 13.47 -4.86
CA ILE A 447 19.05 12.38 -4.74
C ILE A 447 18.21 12.56 -3.48
N LEU A 448 18.83 12.96 -2.37
CA LEU A 448 18.15 13.20 -1.09
C LEU A 448 17.11 14.32 -1.22
N GLU A 449 17.48 15.43 -1.84
CA GLU A 449 16.59 16.59 -2.06
C GLU A 449 15.42 16.24 -2.99
N ASN A 450 15.67 15.42 -4.01
CA ASN A 450 14.67 15.02 -5.01
C ASN A 450 13.87 13.76 -4.65
N SER A 451 14.08 13.18 -3.46
CA SER A 451 13.39 11.96 -3.02
C SER A 451 12.56 12.12 -1.74
N PRO A 452 11.56 13.03 -1.71
CA PRO A 452 10.67 13.20 -0.56
C PRO A 452 9.73 11.99 -0.36
N VAL A 453 8.77 12.11 0.56
CA VAL A 453 7.72 11.09 0.77
C VAL A 453 6.39 11.62 0.26
N SER A 454 5.67 10.84 -0.55
CA SER A 454 4.37 11.28 -1.06
C SER A 454 3.36 11.52 0.06
N LEU A 455 2.48 12.51 -0.12
CA LEU A 455 1.40 12.80 0.82
C LEU A 455 0.51 11.56 1.08
N TRP A 456 0.33 10.71 0.07
CA TRP A 456 -0.40 9.45 0.21
C TRP A 456 0.31 8.48 1.17
N ASN A 457 1.63 8.27 1.05
CA ASN A 457 2.35 7.42 2.00
C ASN A 457 2.34 8.03 3.40
N THR A 458 2.58 9.34 3.53
CA THR A 458 2.52 10.02 4.83
C THR A 458 1.15 9.84 5.49
N SER A 459 0.08 9.95 4.69
CA SER A 459 -1.30 9.69 5.16
C SER A 459 -1.49 8.23 5.56
N LEU A 460 -0.90 7.28 4.86
CA LEU A 460 -0.90 5.86 5.25
C LEU A 460 -0.21 5.66 6.61
N GLU A 461 0.92 6.30 6.85
CA GLU A 461 1.65 6.21 8.14
C GLU A 461 0.83 6.79 9.29
N ILE A 462 0.13 7.91 9.07
CA ILE A 462 -0.79 8.51 10.05
C ILE A 462 -2.00 7.61 10.28
N HIS A 463 -2.65 7.15 9.20
CA HIS A 463 -3.86 6.35 9.25
C HIS A 463 -3.63 4.98 9.89
N THR A 464 -2.40 4.48 9.86
CA THR A 464 -2.05 3.17 10.43
C THR A 464 -1.40 3.28 11.79
N GLY A 465 -1.08 4.50 12.23
CA GLY A 465 -0.43 4.80 13.50
C GLY A 465 1.08 4.59 13.50
N ARG A 466 1.67 4.08 12.41
CA ARG A 466 3.12 3.84 12.28
C ARG A 466 3.94 5.11 12.48
N ILE A 467 3.40 6.27 12.09
CA ILE A 467 4.07 7.55 12.32
C ILE A 467 4.35 7.81 13.81
N PHE A 468 3.57 7.22 14.72
CA PHE A 468 3.73 7.36 16.17
C PHE A 468 4.67 6.33 16.80
N GLU A 469 5.21 5.39 16.03
CA GLU A 469 6.14 4.35 16.52
C GLU A 469 7.33 4.95 17.27
N HIS A 470 7.88 6.07 16.80
CA HIS A 470 8.97 6.77 17.48
C HIS A 470 8.62 7.29 18.89
N ILE A 471 7.32 7.41 19.22
CA ILE A 471 6.84 7.91 20.52
C ILE A 471 6.45 6.74 21.44
N ILE A 472 5.71 5.77 20.90
CA ILE A 472 5.07 4.69 21.69
C ILE A 472 5.68 3.30 21.43
N GLY A 473 6.71 3.22 20.60
CA GLY A 473 7.38 1.97 20.22
C GLY A 473 6.39 0.98 19.59
N PRO A 474 6.57 -0.34 19.80
CA PRO A 474 5.77 -1.38 19.17
C PRO A 474 4.27 -1.34 19.54
N PHE A 475 3.90 -0.59 20.58
CA PHE A 475 2.49 -0.39 20.94
C PHE A 475 1.70 0.39 19.88
N TYR A 476 2.35 0.98 18.88
CA TYR A 476 1.66 1.60 17.74
C TYR A 476 0.70 0.63 17.03
N ILE A 477 0.97 -0.68 17.06
CA ILE A 477 0.11 -1.71 16.47
C ILE A 477 -1.31 -1.66 17.06
N LEU A 478 -1.44 -1.24 18.34
CA LEU A 478 -2.73 -1.10 19.02
C LEU A 478 -3.45 0.22 18.73
N TYR A 479 -2.83 1.16 18.01
CA TYR A 479 -3.41 2.46 17.68
C TYR A 479 -4.77 2.33 17.00
N VAL A 480 -4.84 1.59 15.88
CA VAL A 480 -6.07 1.39 15.10
C VAL A 480 -7.16 0.66 15.92
N PRO A 481 -6.92 -0.52 16.50
CA PRO A 481 -7.99 -1.24 17.21
C PRO A 481 -8.49 -0.51 18.45
N LEU A 482 -7.61 0.08 19.27
CA LEU A 482 -8.05 0.82 20.47
C LEU A 482 -8.83 2.08 20.09
N ALA A 483 -8.34 2.84 19.11
CA ALA A 483 -9.00 4.06 18.68
C ALA A 483 -10.36 3.76 18.03
N GLY A 484 -10.46 2.69 17.22
CA GLY A 484 -11.73 2.26 16.63
C GLY A 484 -12.73 1.75 17.68
N LEU A 485 -12.30 0.98 18.68
CA LEU A 485 -13.17 0.59 19.80
C LEU A 485 -13.66 1.81 20.59
N CYS A 486 -12.77 2.78 20.87
CA CYS A 486 -13.16 4.04 21.48
C CYS A 486 -14.18 4.80 20.63
N LEU A 487 -13.98 4.86 19.31
CA LEU A 487 -14.92 5.51 18.40
C LEU A 487 -16.29 4.82 18.41
N ILE A 488 -16.34 3.48 18.38
CA ILE A 488 -17.58 2.71 18.50
C ILE A 488 -18.29 3.00 19.82
N ILE A 489 -17.57 3.04 20.94
CA ILE A 489 -18.14 3.38 22.25
C ILE A 489 -18.78 4.77 22.20
N VAL A 490 -18.12 5.76 21.61
CA VAL A 490 -18.64 7.14 21.49
C VAL A 490 -19.89 7.18 20.61
N LEU A 491 -19.87 6.52 19.45
CA LEU A 491 -20.99 6.47 18.51
C LEU A 491 -22.22 5.80 19.13
N VAL A 492 -22.05 4.60 19.71
CA VAL A 492 -23.13 3.82 20.31
C VAL A 492 -23.69 4.53 21.55
N SER A 493 -22.83 5.05 22.42
CA SER A 493 -23.30 5.81 23.59
C SER A 493 -24.00 7.11 23.20
N GLY A 494 -23.53 7.80 22.16
CA GLY A 494 -24.18 8.99 21.60
C GLY A 494 -25.59 8.70 21.10
N PHE A 495 -25.75 7.62 20.34
CA PHE A 495 -27.06 7.14 19.88
C PHE A 495 -28.03 6.85 21.04
N PHE A 496 -27.58 6.10 22.06
CA PHE A 496 -28.44 5.78 23.20
C PHE A 496 -28.80 7.00 24.06
N ILE A 497 -27.93 8.02 24.15
CA ILE A 497 -28.29 9.28 24.80
C ILE A 497 -29.43 9.94 24.03
N TRP A 498 -29.30 10.07 22.70
CA TRP A 498 -30.32 10.69 21.88
C TRP A 498 -31.66 9.94 21.97
N TRP A 499 -31.62 8.61 21.78
CA TRP A 499 -32.81 7.75 21.83
C TRP A 499 -33.56 7.89 23.16
N LYS A 500 -32.84 7.83 24.30
CA LYS A 500 -33.46 7.90 25.62
C LYS A 500 -33.93 9.29 26.04
N VAL A 501 -33.38 10.35 25.44
CA VAL A 501 -33.75 11.74 25.76
C VAL A 501 -34.89 12.25 24.86
N TYR A 502 -34.94 11.83 23.60
CA TYR A 502 -35.86 12.39 22.60
C TYR A 502 -36.95 11.44 22.10
N ARG A 503 -36.80 10.12 22.27
CA ARG A 503 -37.79 9.13 21.78
C ARG A 503 -38.37 8.18 22.84
N SER A 504 -37.76 8.08 24.02
CA SER A 504 -38.19 7.17 25.11
C SER A 504 -38.96 7.87 26.21
#